data_AF-A0A5F8HKD9-F1
#
_entry.id   AF-A0A5F8HKD9-F1
#
_cell.length_a   1.000
_cell.length_b   1.000
_cell.length_c   1.000
_cell.angle_alpha   90.00
_cell.angle_beta   90.00
_cell.angle_gamma   90.00
#
_symmetry.space_group_name_H-M   'P 1'
#
loop_
_entity.id
_entity.type
_entity.pdbx_description
1 polymer ?
#
loop_
_entity_poly.entity_id
_entity_poly.type
_entity_poly.pdbx_seq_one_letter_code
_entity_poly.pdbx_strand_id
1 'polypeptide(L)'
;MDPANYGGIKGKVPTRVHYGMQNTQKEQKAEEEQESEEEQEEEEEEEKEIIEESNVEDLLDNNWNIVQFLPQAASCQSYFLMIISAYIVAVYHSMKEELRRNAPGCTPIKRRGNSQLSQEAEGMAGALPGMITFSQDYVANELTQNFFTITQKIQKKVMGSRNSTEPSEMFPLLPGSHLLLNNPALEFIKYVCKVLSLDTNITNQVNKLNRDLLRLVDVGEFSEEAQFRDPCRSYVLPEVICRNCNFCRDLDLCKDPFLSQDASILPQWLCSNCQAAYDSAHIEMALVEALQKKLMAFTLQDLVRNWGASSASLNPGASHLITSLLGSCSTRPRISSQ
;
A
#
# COMPACT_ATOMS: atom_id res chain seq x y z
N MET A 1 5.51 6.29 -2.54
CA MET A 1 4.50 5.33 -2.04
C MET A 1 3.76 4.77 -3.23
N ASP A 2 3.24 3.55 -3.14
CA ASP A 2 2.39 2.96 -4.18
C ASP A 2 1.01 3.67 -4.15
N PRO A 3 0.66 4.47 -5.17
CA PRO A 3 -0.60 5.22 -5.16
C PRO A 3 -1.83 4.33 -5.36
N ALA A 4 -1.64 3.07 -5.76
CA ALA A 4 -2.71 2.14 -6.07
C ALA A 4 -2.98 1.13 -4.95
N ASN A 5 -2.11 1.04 -3.95
CA ASN A 5 -2.25 0.11 -2.82
C ASN A 5 -1.96 0.84 -1.51
N TYR A 6 -3.01 1.41 -0.91
CA TYR A 6 -2.96 2.07 0.39
C TYR A 6 -4.25 1.84 1.17
N GLY A 7 -4.14 1.94 2.49
CA GLY A 7 -5.28 1.96 3.40
C GLY A 7 -4.91 2.69 4.67
N GLY A 8 -5.89 3.33 5.29
CA GLY A 8 -5.67 4.13 6.49
C GLY A 8 -6.89 4.97 6.84
N ILE A 9 -6.82 5.64 7.98
CA ILE A 9 -7.91 6.51 8.45
C ILE A 9 -7.62 7.94 8.01
N LYS A 10 -8.62 8.58 7.39
CA LYS A 10 -8.51 9.96 6.90
C LYS A 10 -8.41 10.91 8.08
N GLY A 11 -7.27 11.58 8.21
CA GLY A 11 -7.08 12.65 9.18
C GLY A 11 -7.82 13.93 8.77
N LYS A 12 -8.40 14.63 9.74
CA LYS A 12 -8.89 16.01 9.53
C LYS A 12 -7.70 16.95 9.53
N VAL A 13 -7.51 17.73 8.46
CA VAL A 13 -6.47 18.77 8.44
C VAL A 13 -6.99 19.98 9.23
N PRO A 14 -6.26 20.48 10.25
CA PRO A 14 -6.70 21.66 10.98
C PRO A 14 -6.87 22.86 10.05
N THR A 15 -7.98 23.59 10.20
CA THR A 15 -8.34 24.77 9.38
C THR A 15 -7.30 25.91 9.43
N ARG A 16 -6.32 25.83 10.36
CA ARG A 16 -5.22 26.79 10.54
C ARG A 16 -4.12 26.71 9.46
N VAL A 17 -4.17 25.74 8.54
CA VAL A 17 -3.21 25.65 7.41
C VAL A 17 -3.59 26.59 6.24
N HIS A 18 -4.71 27.31 6.32
CA HIS A 18 -4.95 28.46 5.44
C HIS A 18 -4.13 29.67 5.91
N TYR A 19 -2.94 29.84 5.34
CA TYR A 19 -2.17 31.08 5.46
C TYR A 19 -2.94 32.23 4.79
N GLY A 20 -3.53 33.14 5.58
CA GLY A 20 -4.06 34.41 5.05
C GLY A 20 -5.10 35.15 5.89
N MET A 21 -4.64 36.14 6.65
CA MET A 21 -5.32 37.38 7.11
C MET A 21 -6.09 37.43 8.45
N GLN A 22 -5.37 38.06 9.40
CA GLN A 22 -5.73 39.18 10.30
C GLN A 22 -6.41 38.96 11.66
N ASN A 23 -5.58 39.24 12.68
CA ASN A 23 -5.84 39.67 14.07
C ASN A 23 -7.02 40.66 14.23
N THR A 24 -7.73 40.61 15.37
CA THR A 24 -7.42 41.44 16.56
C THR A 24 -8.42 41.24 17.72
N GLN A 25 -7.84 40.93 18.89
CA GLN A 25 -8.12 41.45 20.24
C GLN A 25 -9.56 41.57 20.77
N LYS A 26 -9.82 40.90 21.91
CA LYS A 26 -10.12 41.60 23.17
C LYS A 26 -9.93 40.70 24.39
N GLU A 27 -9.18 41.24 25.36
CA GLU A 27 -8.89 40.69 26.67
C GLU A 27 -9.95 41.07 27.72
N GLN A 28 -10.14 40.13 28.66
CA GLN A 28 -10.41 40.28 30.10
C GLN A 28 -11.82 40.58 30.65
N LYS A 29 -12.39 39.55 31.30
CA LYS A 29 -12.98 39.46 32.67
C LYS A 29 -13.90 38.23 32.71
N ALA A 30 -13.98 37.37 33.73
CA ALA A 30 -13.51 37.41 35.11
C ALA A 30 -13.41 35.95 35.63
N GLU A 31 -12.47 35.73 36.55
CA GLU A 31 -12.30 34.51 37.33
C GLU A 31 -13.46 34.42 38.35
N GLU A 32 -14.36 33.46 38.18
CA GLU A 32 -15.19 32.80 39.23
C GLU A 32 -16.17 31.74 38.66
N GLU A 33 -16.14 31.42 37.36
CA GLU A 33 -16.89 30.32 36.72
C GLU A 33 -15.99 29.13 36.26
N GLN A 34 -14.74 29.08 36.72
CA GLN A 34 -13.70 28.18 36.19
C GLN A 34 -13.84 26.69 36.54
N GLU A 35 -14.59 26.29 37.56
CA GLU A 35 -14.82 24.85 37.82
C GLU A 35 -16.00 24.28 37.01
N SER A 36 -16.96 25.11 36.59
CA SER A 36 -18.12 24.67 35.79
C SER A 36 -17.91 24.74 34.29
N GLU A 37 -17.04 25.64 33.81
CA GLU A 37 -16.67 25.73 32.39
C GLU A 37 -15.68 24.62 32.00
N GLU A 38 -14.75 24.23 32.89
CA GLU A 38 -13.83 23.10 32.64
C GLU A 38 -14.59 21.76 32.58
N GLU A 39 -15.56 21.52 33.48
CA GLU A 39 -16.41 20.31 33.42
C GLU A 39 -17.30 20.30 32.16
N GLN A 40 -17.78 21.45 31.68
CA GLN A 40 -18.56 21.55 30.44
C GLN A 40 -17.71 21.42 29.17
N GLU A 41 -16.47 21.92 29.16
CA GLU A 41 -15.53 21.71 28.06
C GLU A 41 -15.07 20.24 27.99
N GLU A 42 -14.85 19.58 29.14
CA GLU A 42 -14.57 18.14 29.21
C GLU A 42 -15.77 17.30 28.72
N GLU A 43 -17.00 17.61 29.15
CA GLU A 43 -18.21 16.92 28.66
C GLU A 43 -18.45 17.15 27.15
N GLU A 44 -18.19 18.35 26.63
CA GLU A 44 -18.28 18.64 25.20
C GLU A 44 -17.17 17.98 24.35
N GLU A 45 -15.96 17.85 24.90
CA GLU A 45 -14.88 17.08 24.27
C GLU A 45 -15.19 15.58 24.30
N GLU A 46 -15.70 15.05 25.41
CA GLU A 46 -16.14 13.66 25.52
C GLU A 46 -17.30 13.35 24.55
N GLU A 47 -18.31 14.23 24.43
CA GLU A 47 -19.41 14.06 23.46
C GLU A 47 -18.91 14.15 22.01
N LYS A 48 -18.03 15.10 21.68
CA LYS A 48 -17.39 15.17 20.34
C LYS A 48 -16.54 13.93 20.06
N GLU A 49 -15.87 13.38 21.06
CA GLU A 49 -15.04 12.19 20.93
C GLU A 49 -15.85 10.90 20.73
N ILE A 50 -16.99 10.74 21.41
CA ILE A 50 -17.93 9.62 21.21
C ILE A 50 -18.50 9.66 19.79
N ILE A 51 -18.81 10.86 19.29
CA ILE A 51 -19.24 11.06 17.90
C ILE A 51 -18.09 10.74 16.92
N GLU A 52 -16.84 11.05 17.24
CA GLU A 52 -15.69 10.70 16.39
C GLU A 52 -15.33 9.21 16.41
N GLU A 53 -15.49 8.51 17.54
CA GLU A 53 -15.28 7.06 17.63
C GLU A 53 -16.30 6.28 16.78
N SER A 54 -17.55 6.74 16.73
CA SER A 54 -18.56 6.16 15.83
C SER A 54 -18.32 6.49 14.34
N ASN A 55 -17.46 7.46 14.03
CA ASN A 55 -17.15 7.92 12.66
C ASN A 55 -15.86 7.30 12.09
N VAL A 56 -15.11 6.50 12.87
CA VAL A 56 -13.82 5.94 12.41
C VAL A 56 -14.00 5.02 11.20
N GLU A 57 -15.11 4.27 11.15
CA GLU A 57 -15.46 3.41 10.00
C GLU A 57 -15.74 4.24 8.73
N ASP A 58 -16.38 5.40 8.87
CA ASP A 58 -16.67 6.31 7.75
C ASP A 58 -15.41 7.05 7.25
N LEU A 59 -14.40 7.22 8.11
CA LEU A 59 -13.10 7.82 7.78
C LEU A 59 -12.11 6.82 7.18
N LEU A 60 -12.41 5.52 7.21
CA LEU A 60 -11.53 4.48 6.70
C LEU A 60 -11.45 4.52 5.16
N ASP A 61 -10.25 4.75 4.64
CA ASP A 61 -9.95 4.63 3.22
C ASP A 61 -9.28 3.28 2.93
N ASN A 62 -9.76 2.57 1.91
CA ASN A 62 -9.24 1.27 1.49
C ASN A 62 -9.12 1.25 -0.03
N ASN A 63 -7.94 1.61 -0.54
CA ASN A 63 -7.64 1.60 -1.97
C ASN A 63 -6.58 0.53 -2.27
N TRP A 64 -7.02 -0.70 -2.52
CA TRP A 64 -6.13 -1.85 -2.72
C TRP A 64 -6.29 -2.44 -4.12
N ASN A 65 -5.53 -1.99 -5.12
CA ASN A 65 -5.53 -2.59 -6.46
C ASN A 65 -5.29 -4.11 -6.42
N ILE A 66 -4.43 -4.58 -5.52
CA ILE A 66 -4.13 -6.01 -5.36
C ILE A 66 -5.35 -6.86 -5.01
N VAL A 67 -6.38 -6.29 -4.35
CA VAL A 67 -7.61 -7.02 -4.01
C VAL A 67 -8.41 -7.39 -5.25
N GLN A 68 -8.32 -6.58 -6.31
CA GLN A 68 -9.09 -6.77 -7.54
C GLN A 68 -8.64 -8.05 -8.27
N PHE A 69 -7.40 -8.50 -8.03
CA PHE A 69 -6.86 -9.74 -8.60
C PHE A 69 -7.27 -11.00 -7.81
N LEU A 70 -7.96 -10.86 -6.68
CA LEU A 70 -8.56 -12.00 -5.98
C LEU A 70 -9.93 -12.34 -6.60
N PRO A 71 -10.34 -13.62 -6.56
CA PRO A 71 -11.67 -14.03 -7.00
C PRO A 71 -12.77 -13.33 -6.22
N GLN A 72 -13.81 -12.86 -6.91
CA GLN A 72 -15.05 -12.44 -6.25
C GLN A 72 -15.78 -13.64 -5.63
N ALA A 73 -15.57 -14.83 -6.22
CA ALA A 73 -16.05 -16.10 -5.70
C ALA A 73 -15.54 -16.34 -4.27
N ALA A 74 -16.33 -17.07 -3.49
CA ALA A 74 -16.08 -17.33 -2.06
C ALA A 74 -15.89 -16.08 -1.18
N SER A 75 -16.19 -14.88 -1.67
CA SER A 75 -16.07 -13.60 -0.95
C SER A 75 -14.62 -13.22 -0.60
N CYS A 76 -13.63 -13.66 -1.38
CA CYS A 76 -12.21 -13.42 -1.07
C CYS A 76 -11.87 -11.93 -0.94
N GLN A 77 -12.39 -11.09 -1.85
CA GLN A 77 -12.17 -9.64 -1.81
C GLN A 77 -12.75 -9.00 -0.53
N SER A 78 -13.99 -9.34 -0.17
CA SER A 78 -14.63 -8.82 1.05
C SER A 78 -13.89 -9.27 2.31
N TYR A 79 -13.44 -10.53 2.36
CA TYR A 79 -12.66 -11.02 3.49
C TYR A 79 -11.29 -10.35 3.58
N PHE A 80 -10.67 -10.01 2.46
CA PHE A 80 -9.39 -9.29 2.45
C PHE A 80 -9.58 -7.93 3.09
N LEU A 81 -10.57 -7.16 2.61
CA LEU A 81 -10.87 -5.84 3.14
C LEU A 81 -11.23 -5.90 4.63
N MET A 82 -12.01 -6.90 5.05
CA MET A 82 -12.37 -7.10 6.45
C MET A 82 -11.15 -7.28 7.35
N ILE A 83 -10.20 -8.15 6.99
CA ILE A 83 -9.00 -8.41 7.81
C ILE A 83 -8.12 -7.15 7.90
N ILE A 84 -7.87 -6.49 6.77
CA ILE A 84 -7.01 -5.30 6.73
C ILE A 84 -7.67 -4.13 7.46
N SER A 85 -8.97 -3.91 7.26
CA SER A 85 -9.73 -2.87 7.93
C SER A 85 -9.77 -3.08 9.44
N ALA A 86 -10.04 -4.31 9.89
CA ALA A 86 -10.03 -4.66 11.31
C ALA A 86 -8.67 -4.36 11.96
N TYR A 87 -7.57 -4.67 11.27
CA TYR A 87 -6.23 -4.34 11.76
C TYR A 87 -6.01 -2.81 11.86
N ILE A 88 -6.31 -2.07 10.79
CA ILE A 88 -6.11 -0.61 10.76
C ILE A 88 -6.91 0.07 11.87
N VAL A 89 -8.18 -0.29 12.02
CA VAL A 89 -9.08 0.27 13.03
C VAL A 89 -8.61 -0.09 14.44
N ALA A 90 -8.24 -1.36 14.69
CA ALA A 90 -7.74 -1.77 16.00
C ALA A 90 -6.46 -1.02 16.41
N VAL A 91 -5.49 -0.89 15.51
CA VAL A 91 -4.25 -0.14 15.77
C VAL A 91 -4.54 1.33 16.01
N TYR A 92 -5.45 1.93 15.23
CA TYR A 92 -5.84 3.32 15.43
C TYR A 92 -6.50 3.58 16.77
N HIS A 93 -7.43 2.73 17.20
CA HIS A 93 -8.03 2.85 18.54
C HIS A 93 -6.98 2.71 19.63
N SER A 94 -6.05 1.76 19.52
CA SER A 94 -4.95 1.63 20.47
C SER A 94 -4.05 2.87 20.49
N MET A 95 -3.81 3.50 19.33
CA MET A 95 -3.04 4.73 19.23
C MET A 95 -3.76 5.90 19.92
N LYS A 96 -5.06 6.07 19.67
CA LYS A 96 -5.88 7.13 20.28
C LYS A 96 -5.92 6.98 21.80
N GLU A 97 -6.13 5.76 22.27
CA GLU A 97 -6.16 5.43 23.70
C GLU A 97 -4.82 5.70 24.40
N GLU A 98 -3.69 5.31 23.78
CA GLU A 98 -2.35 5.62 24.31
C GLU A 98 -2.07 7.13 24.32
N LEU A 99 -2.54 7.87 23.32
CA LEU A 99 -2.39 9.33 23.30
C LEU A 99 -3.17 9.99 24.44
N ARG A 100 -4.41 9.54 24.70
CA ARG A 100 -5.23 10.01 25.83
C ARG A 100 -4.54 9.75 27.17
N ARG A 101 -4.00 8.55 27.39
CA ARG A 101 -3.29 8.24 28.65
C ARG A 101 -2.05 9.09 28.90
N ASN A 102 -1.42 9.57 27.83
CA ASN A 102 -0.21 10.40 27.91
C ASN A 102 -0.52 11.92 27.80
N ALA A 103 -1.79 12.32 27.77
CA ALA A 103 -2.17 13.72 27.71
C ALA A 103 -1.72 14.47 28.98
N PRO A 104 -1.15 15.70 28.86
CA PRO A 104 -0.76 16.51 30.00
C PRO A 104 -1.99 16.82 30.88
N GLY A 105 -2.02 16.29 32.10
CA GLY A 105 -3.14 16.46 33.04
C GLY A 105 -3.54 15.16 33.75
N CYS A 106 -3.36 14.00 33.12
CA CYS A 106 -3.80 12.71 33.67
C CYS A 106 -2.70 11.90 34.39
N THR A 107 -1.46 12.40 34.47
CA THR A 107 -0.40 11.73 35.23
C THR A 107 -0.59 11.96 36.73
N PRO A 108 -0.79 10.92 37.56
CA PRO A 108 -0.98 11.11 38.99
C PRO A 108 0.26 11.78 39.59
N ILE A 109 0.06 12.92 40.27
CA ILE A 109 1.10 13.64 41.00
C ILE A 109 1.70 12.70 42.04
N LYS A 110 2.83 12.07 41.70
CA LYS A 110 3.67 11.41 42.70
C LYS A 110 4.27 12.49 43.58
N ARG A 111 3.81 12.55 44.84
CA ARG A 111 4.45 13.35 45.89
C ARG A 111 5.96 13.07 45.89
N ARG A 112 6.72 14.12 45.63
CA ARG A 112 8.18 14.19 45.49
C ARG A 112 8.89 13.49 46.66
N GLY A 113 9.46 12.31 46.42
CA GLY A 113 10.49 11.67 47.24
C GLY A 113 11.84 11.80 46.54
N ASN A 114 12.87 12.24 47.27
CA ASN A 114 14.19 12.60 46.75
C ASN A 114 14.92 11.49 45.98
N SER A 115 15.64 11.92 44.93
CA SER A 115 16.73 11.23 44.17
C SER A 115 16.30 10.07 43.25
N GLN A 116 16.69 9.93 41.98
CA GLN A 116 17.75 10.49 41.13
C GLN A 116 17.18 10.73 39.72
N LEU A 117 17.76 11.69 38.99
CA LEU A 117 17.49 11.91 37.57
C LEU A 117 17.78 10.64 36.76
N SER A 118 16.76 10.08 36.12
CA SER A 118 16.91 9.33 34.88
C SER A 118 16.42 10.24 33.75
N GLN A 119 17.34 10.59 32.85
CA GLN A 119 17.04 11.32 31.61
C GLN A 119 16.00 10.56 30.83
N GLU A 120 14.81 11.13 30.70
CA GLU A 120 13.85 10.71 29.68
C GLU A 120 14.44 11.12 28.33
N ALA A 121 14.58 10.12 27.45
CA ALA A 121 15.03 10.33 26.09
C ALA A 121 13.91 11.02 25.30
N GLU A 122 13.92 12.35 25.30
CA GLU A 122 13.37 13.11 24.18
C GLU A 122 14.07 12.66 22.90
N GLY A 123 13.29 12.09 21.97
CA GLY A 123 13.73 11.92 20.59
C GLY A 123 13.67 10.50 20.06
N MET A 124 12.46 10.04 19.73
CA MET A 124 12.25 9.38 18.44
C MET A 124 10.77 9.49 18.07
N ALA A 125 10.49 9.96 16.85
CA ALA A 125 9.18 9.84 16.22
C ALA A 125 8.89 8.36 15.90
N GLY A 126 8.81 7.54 16.94
CA GLY A 126 8.57 6.11 16.92
C GLY A 126 7.29 5.80 17.68
N ALA A 127 6.56 4.79 17.20
CA ALA A 127 5.36 4.26 17.84
C ALA A 127 5.56 4.06 19.35
N LEU A 128 4.56 4.45 20.14
CA LEU A 128 4.58 4.26 21.59
C LEU A 128 4.72 2.75 21.92
N PRO A 129 5.54 2.36 22.91
CA PRO A 129 5.78 0.94 23.22
C PRO A 129 4.50 0.15 23.52
N GLY A 130 3.49 0.76 24.14
CA GLY A 130 2.21 0.12 24.44
C GLY A 130 1.44 -0.26 23.18
N MET A 131 1.38 0.65 22.20
CA MET A 131 0.75 0.39 20.90
C MET A 131 1.43 -0.76 20.14
N ILE A 132 2.76 -0.85 20.18
CA ILE A 132 3.52 -1.94 19.53
C ILE A 132 3.12 -3.29 20.15
N THR A 133 3.06 -3.37 21.48
CA THR A 133 2.67 -4.61 22.16
C THR A 133 1.23 -5.03 21.85
N PHE A 134 0.31 -4.06 21.82
CA PHE A 134 -1.07 -4.30 21.44
C PHE A 134 -1.17 -4.85 20.00
N SER A 135 -0.51 -4.22 19.03
CA SER A 135 -0.52 -4.68 17.63
C SER A 135 0.00 -6.10 17.50
N GLN A 136 1.08 -6.44 18.22
CA GLN A 136 1.65 -7.79 18.22
C GLN A 136 0.69 -8.83 18.81
N ASP A 137 0.06 -8.53 19.94
CA ASP A 137 -0.88 -9.43 20.62
C ASP A 137 -2.18 -9.60 19.82
N TYR A 138 -2.71 -8.52 19.24
CA TYR A 138 -3.88 -8.55 18.39
C TYR A 138 -3.66 -9.47 17.16
N VAL A 139 -2.50 -9.32 16.50
CA VAL A 139 -2.15 -10.17 15.36
C VAL A 139 -1.97 -11.62 15.77
N ALA A 140 -1.25 -11.87 16.87
CA ALA A 140 -0.94 -13.22 17.34
C ALA A 140 -2.17 -14.01 17.79
N ASN A 141 -3.20 -13.33 18.31
CA ASN A 141 -4.35 -13.96 18.93
C ASN A 141 -5.62 -13.84 18.06
N GLU A 142 -6.22 -12.65 17.98
CA GLU A 142 -7.53 -12.45 17.36
C GLU A 142 -7.46 -12.52 15.84
N LEU A 143 -6.53 -11.76 15.23
CA LEU A 143 -6.41 -11.70 13.77
C LEU A 143 -6.03 -13.07 13.20
N THR A 144 -5.13 -13.78 13.88
CA THR A 144 -4.72 -15.15 13.51
C THR A 144 -5.93 -16.08 13.46
N GLN A 145 -6.74 -16.14 14.53
CA GLN A 145 -7.93 -17.00 14.57
C GLN A 145 -8.95 -16.66 13.47
N ASN A 146 -9.19 -15.37 13.25
CA ASN A 146 -10.09 -14.89 12.20
C ASN A 146 -9.58 -15.29 10.81
N PHE A 147 -8.30 -15.09 10.55
CA PHE A 147 -7.67 -15.43 9.26
C PHE A 147 -7.67 -16.94 9.00
N PHE A 148 -7.39 -17.78 10.01
CA PHE A 148 -7.54 -19.23 9.89
C PHE A 148 -8.97 -19.64 9.51
N THR A 149 -9.95 -19.09 10.23
CA THR A 149 -11.37 -19.40 9.99
C THR A 149 -11.81 -19.01 8.58
N ILE A 150 -11.41 -17.82 8.12
CA ILE A 150 -11.71 -17.33 6.77
C ILE A 150 -11.03 -18.19 5.72
N THR A 151 -9.74 -18.52 5.89
CA THR A 151 -8.99 -19.37 4.95
C THR A 151 -9.65 -20.74 4.80
N GLN A 152 -10.09 -21.35 5.90
CA GLN A 152 -10.83 -22.61 5.86
C GLN A 152 -12.19 -22.47 5.15
N LYS A 153 -12.90 -21.35 5.34
CA LYS A 153 -14.16 -21.06 4.62
C LYS A 153 -13.92 -20.96 3.11
N ILE A 154 -12.84 -20.29 2.69
CA ILE A 154 -12.45 -20.18 1.29
C ILE A 154 -12.11 -21.56 0.74
N GLN A 155 -11.23 -22.34 1.41
CA GLN A 155 -10.89 -23.70 0.98
C GLN A 155 -12.14 -24.58 0.81
N LYS A 156 -13.07 -24.58 1.77
CA LYS A 156 -14.30 -25.38 1.69
C LYS A 156 -15.17 -25.01 0.49
N LYS A 157 -15.29 -23.71 0.18
CA LYS A 157 -16.07 -23.23 -0.98
C LYS A 157 -15.38 -23.54 -2.32
N VAL A 158 -14.05 -23.51 -2.34
CA VAL A 158 -13.23 -23.69 -3.55
C VAL A 158 -12.98 -25.18 -3.86
N MET A 159 -12.90 -26.05 -2.85
CA MET A 159 -12.67 -27.50 -3.01
C MET A 159 -13.79 -28.23 -3.79
N GLY A 160 -14.98 -27.63 -3.93
CA GLY A 160 -16.03 -28.15 -4.83
C GLY A 160 -15.67 -28.07 -6.32
N SER A 161 -14.59 -27.34 -6.67
CA SER A 161 -14.08 -27.11 -8.02
C SER A 161 -12.64 -27.64 -8.18
N ARG A 162 -12.30 -28.76 -7.52
CA ARG A 162 -11.03 -29.44 -7.77
C ARG A 162 -11.19 -30.29 -9.02
N ASN A 163 -10.77 -29.79 -10.18
CA ASN A 163 -10.21 -30.57 -11.29
C ASN A 163 -9.85 -29.63 -12.47
N SER A 164 -8.70 -28.96 -12.43
CA SER A 164 -7.89 -28.71 -13.63
C SER A 164 -6.54 -28.05 -13.30
N THR A 165 -5.51 -28.39 -14.05
CA THR A 165 -4.22 -27.68 -14.18
C THR A 165 -4.35 -26.37 -14.97
N GLU A 166 -5.56 -26.03 -15.43
CA GLU A 166 -5.87 -24.77 -16.11
C GLU A 166 -6.01 -23.60 -15.12
N PRO A 167 -5.72 -22.35 -15.56
CA PRO A 167 -6.02 -21.15 -14.78
C PRO A 167 -7.45 -21.22 -14.27
N SER A 168 -7.63 -21.08 -12.95
CA SER A 168 -8.97 -21.13 -12.39
C SER A 168 -9.78 -19.96 -12.98
N GLU A 169 -10.83 -20.27 -13.75
CA GLU A 169 -11.78 -19.28 -14.33
C GLU A 169 -12.36 -18.32 -13.28
N MET A 170 -12.21 -18.64 -11.99
CA MET A 170 -12.61 -17.78 -10.88
C MET A 170 -11.75 -16.51 -10.72
N PHE A 171 -10.53 -16.46 -11.27
CA PHE A 171 -9.67 -15.28 -11.16
C PHE A 171 -9.98 -14.27 -12.29
N PRO A 172 -10.11 -12.98 -11.99
CA PRO A 172 -10.36 -11.98 -13.01
C PRO A 172 -9.12 -11.74 -13.87
N LEU A 173 -9.33 -11.57 -15.18
CA LEU A 173 -8.29 -11.16 -16.13
C LEU A 173 -8.32 -9.63 -16.25
N LEU A 174 -7.43 -8.98 -15.50
CA LEU A 174 -7.30 -7.53 -15.47
C LEU A 174 -6.08 -7.08 -16.30
N PRO A 175 -6.04 -5.81 -16.75
CA PRO A 175 -4.83 -5.23 -17.31
C PRO A 175 -3.64 -5.40 -16.36
N GLY A 176 -2.49 -5.84 -16.88
CA GLY A 176 -1.30 -6.12 -16.08
C GLY A 176 -1.25 -7.53 -15.45
N SER A 177 -2.32 -8.33 -15.54
CA SER A 177 -2.31 -9.75 -15.17
C SER A 177 -1.27 -10.51 -15.97
N HIS A 178 -0.34 -11.16 -15.27
CA HIS A 178 0.71 -11.97 -15.88
C HIS A 178 1.04 -13.24 -15.10
N LEU A 179 0.44 -13.42 -13.93
CA LEU A 179 0.58 -14.61 -13.11
C LEU A 179 -0.53 -15.60 -13.45
N LEU A 180 -0.18 -16.89 -13.44
CA LEU A 180 -1.15 -17.99 -13.57
C LEU A 180 -1.56 -18.43 -12.17
N LEU A 181 -2.71 -17.95 -11.72
CA LEU A 181 -3.22 -18.18 -10.37
C LEU A 181 -4.23 -19.33 -10.36
N ASN A 182 -3.98 -20.33 -9.52
CA ASN A 182 -4.79 -21.55 -9.48
C ASN A 182 -5.42 -21.82 -8.10
N ASN A 183 -4.87 -21.27 -7.02
CA ASN A 183 -5.32 -21.54 -5.65
C ASN A 183 -5.80 -20.24 -4.96
N PRO A 184 -7.13 -19.97 -4.94
CA PRO A 184 -7.70 -18.79 -4.29
C PRO A 184 -7.32 -18.62 -2.82
N ALA A 185 -7.23 -19.71 -2.05
CA ALA A 185 -6.88 -19.63 -0.64
C ALA A 185 -5.40 -19.23 -0.44
N LEU A 186 -4.51 -19.76 -1.28
CA LEU A 186 -3.09 -19.42 -1.24
C LEU A 186 -2.85 -17.95 -1.61
N GLU A 187 -3.47 -17.47 -2.69
CA GLU A 187 -3.32 -16.06 -3.10
C GLU A 187 -3.94 -15.10 -2.10
N PHE A 188 -5.08 -15.48 -1.50
CA PHE A 188 -5.68 -14.75 -0.39
C PHE A 188 -4.69 -14.61 0.79
N ILE A 189 -4.05 -15.71 1.20
CA ILE A 189 -3.05 -15.69 2.29
C ILE A 189 -1.91 -14.72 1.95
N LYS A 190 -1.32 -14.88 0.77
CA LYS A 190 -0.18 -14.08 0.31
C LYS A 190 -0.49 -12.59 0.31
N TYR A 191 -1.66 -12.19 -0.21
CA TYR A 191 -1.98 -10.77 -0.39
C TYR A 191 -2.22 -10.11 0.96
N VAL A 192 -2.98 -10.74 1.85
CA VAL A 192 -3.22 -10.23 3.21
C VAL A 192 -1.90 -10.15 3.98
N CYS A 193 -1.10 -11.22 4.00
CA CYS A 193 0.20 -11.23 4.68
C CYS A 193 1.15 -10.18 4.10
N LYS A 194 1.13 -9.94 2.78
CA LYS A 194 1.94 -8.90 2.16
C LYS A 194 1.56 -7.51 2.65
N VAL A 195 0.27 -7.21 2.75
CA VAL A 195 -0.19 -5.92 3.28
C VAL A 195 0.15 -5.77 4.76
N LEU A 196 -0.09 -6.79 5.58
CA LEU A 196 0.27 -6.76 7.00
C LEU A 196 1.79 -6.63 7.22
N SER A 197 2.61 -7.14 6.30
CA SER A 197 4.08 -7.00 6.37
C SER A 197 4.58 -5.57 6.15
N LEU A 198 3.72 -4.63 5.73
CA LEU A 198 4.07 -3.21 5.65
C LEU A 198 4.33 -2.60 7.03
N ASP A 199 3.73 -3.17 8.08
CA ASP A 199 4.00 -2.76 9.46
C ASP A 199 5.19 -3.55 10.03
N THR A 200 6.29 -2.83 10.28
CA THR A 200 7.54 -3.40 10.80
C THR A 200 7.41 -3.89 12.24
N ASN A 201 6.41 -3.42 13.00
CA ASN A 201 6.23 -3.79 14.40
C ASN A 201 5.70 -5.22 14.58
N ILE A 202 5.00 -5.76 13.57
CA ILE A 202 4.33 -7.06 13.62
C ILE A 202 4.98 -8.12 12.70
N THR A 203 6.13 -7.82 12.10
CA THR A 203 6.78 -8.69 11.09
C THR A 203 6.95 -10.13 11.56
N ASN A 204 7.36 -10.34 12.82
CA ASN A 204 7.53 -11.69 13.38
C ASN A 204 6.21 -12.46 13.50
N GLN A 205 5.13 -11.78 13.90
CA GLN A 205 3.81 -12.37 14.04
C GLN A 205 3.22 -12.70 12.68
N VAL A 206 3.37 -11.81 11.70
CA VAL A 206 2.95 -12.05 10.30
C VAL A 206 3.72 -13.23 9.69
N ASN A 207 5.03 -13.32 9.94
CA ASN A 207 5.83 -14.47 9.46
C ASN A 207 5.37 -15.79 10.08
N LYS A 208 5.07 -15.81 11.39
CA LYS A 208 4.51 -16.99 12.06
C LYS A 208 3.14 -17.37 11.47
N LEU A 209 2.25 -16.39 11.34
CA LEU A 209 0.92 -16.56 10.76
C LEU A 209 0.98 -17.11 9.33
N ASN A 210 1.84 -16.55 8.48
CA ASN A 210 2.03 -17.00 7.11
C ASN A 210 2.48 -18.47 7.07
N ARG A 211 3.48 -18.88 7.87
CA ARG A 211 3.89 -20.29 7.93
C ARG A 211 2.76 -21.21 8.34
N ASP A 212 2.01 -20.83 9.37
CA ASP A 212 0.97 -21.69 9.93
C ASP A 212 -0.24 -21.79 8.95
N LEU A 213 -0.56 -20.71 8.21
CA LEU A 213 -1.57 -20.71 7.14
C LEU A 213 -1.12 -21.48 5.90
N LEU A 214 0.16 -21.40 5.51
CA LEU A 214 0.71 -22.19 4.41
C LEU A 214 0.62 -23.69 4.70
N ARG A 215 0.86 -24.10 5.94
CA ARG A 215 0.63 -25.48 6.41
C ARG A 215 -0.84 -25.89 6.29
N LEU A 216 -1.79 -25.00 6.55
CA LEU A 216 -3.22 -25.29 6.38
C LEU A 216 -3.61 -25.55 4.90
N VAL A 217 -2.93 -24.91 3.95
CA VAL A 217 -3.16 -25.10 2.50
C VAL A 217 -2.25 -26.17 1.87
N ASP A 218 -1.50 -26.91 2.68
CA ASP A 218 -0.54 -27.95 2.26
C ASP A 218 0.58 -27.42 1.32
N VAL A 219 1.00 -26.16 1.50
CA VAL A 219 2.09 -25.54 0.73
C VAL A 219 3.32 -25.32 1.62
N GLY A 220 4.50 -25.70 1.13
CA GLY A 220 5.76 -25.50 1.86
C GLY A 220 6.20 -24.04 1.89
N GLU A 221 6.71 -23.55 3.02
CA GLU A 221 7.14 -22.14 3.17
C GLU A 221 8.26 -21.71 2.21
N PHE A 222 9.09 -22.64 1.76
CA PHE A 222 10.20 -22.41 0.83
C PHE A 222 9.85 -22.74 -0.63
N SER A 223 8.61 -23.13 -0.91
CA SER A 223 8.16 -23.38 -2.28
C SER A 223 8.13 -22.08 -3.08
N GLU A 224 8.37 -22.17 -4.39
CA GLU A 224 8.20 -21.01 -5.27
C GLU A 224 6.75 -20.51 -5.28
N GLU A 225 5.80 -21.43 -5.11
CA GLU A 225 4.38 -21.13 -4.98
C GLU A 225 4.04 -20.36 -3.72
N ALA A 226 4.83 -20.41 -2.64
CA ALA A 226 4.58 -19.63 -1.43
C ALA A 226 5.04 -18.18 -1.54
N GLN A 227 5.94 -17.88 -2.48
CA GLN A 227 6.51 -16.54 -2.61
C GLN A 227 5.48 -15.57 -3.17
N PHE A 228 5.33 -14.42 -2.50
CA PHE A 228 4.52 -13.33 -3.01
C PHE A 228 5.15 -12.76 -4.29
N ARG A 229 4.33 -12.63 -5.34
CA ARG A 229 4.65 -11.90 -6.57
C ARG A 229 3.52 -10.92 -6.83
N ASP A 230 3.83 -9.68 -7.20
CA ASP A 230 2.81 -8.68 -7.55
C ASP A 230 1.99 -9.22 -8.74
N PRO A 231 0.66 -9.39 -8.62
CA PRO A 231 -0.16 -9.87 -9.73
C PRO A 231 -0.29 -8.87 -10.88
N CYS A 232 -0.03 -7.59 -10.61
CA CYS A 232 -0.23 -6.50 -11.56
C CYS A 232 1.11 -5.89 -12.01
N ARG A 233 1.43 -6.01 -13.30
CA ARG A 233 2.49 -5.16 -13.89
C ARG A 233 1.97 -3.75 -14.08
N SER A 234 2.73 -2.76 -13.65
CA SER A 234 2.45 -1.37 -13.97
C SER A 234 3.07 -0.98 -15.31
N TYR A 235 2.38 -0.11 -16.04
CA TYR A 235 2.95 0.63 -17.15
C TYR A 235 2.47 2.06 -17.09
N VAL A 236 3.41 2.97 -16.83
CA VAL A 236 3.13 4.39 -16.64
C VAL A 236 3.44 5.15 -17.91
N LEU A 237 2.43 5.83 -18.46
CA LEU A 237 2.61 6.86 -19.47
C LEU A 237 2.92 8.19 -18.77
N PRO A 238 4.09 8.79 -19.02
CA PRO A 238 4.43 10.06 -18.43
C PRO A 238 3.62 11.20 -19.06
N GLU A 239 3.30 12.22 -18.25
CA GLU A 239 2.84 13.54 -18.73
C GLU A 239 1.59 13.51 -19.62
N VAL A 240 0.58 12.70 -19.28
CA VAL A 240 -0.69 12.67 -20.02
C VAL A 240 -1.53 13.90 -19.68
N ILE A 241 -1.84 14.72 -20.70
CA ILE A 241 -2.59 15.97 -20.56
C ILE A 241 -4.06 15.77 -20.90
N CYS A 242 -4.96 16.14 -19.99
CA CYS A 242 -6.40 16.12 -20.26
C CYS A 242 -6.79 17.25 -21.23
N ARG A 243 -7.43 16.94 -22.35
CA ARG A 243 -7.89 17.95 -23.32
C ARG A 243 -8.98 18.88 -22.80
N ASN A 244 -9.70 18.47 -21.75
CA ASN A 244 -10.86 19.22 -21.23
C ASN A 244 -10.47 20.25 -20.16
N CYS A 245 -9.55 19.90 -19.25
CA CYS A 245 -9.13 20.78 -18.16
C CYS A 245 -7.61 21.09 -18.12
N ASN A 246 -6.85 20.59 -19.09
CA ASN A 246 -5.38 20.73 -19.18
C ASN A 246 -4.61 20.19 -17.96
N PHE A 247 -5.25 19.33 -17.15
CA PHE A 247 -4.58 18.68 -16.05
C PHE A 247 -3.59 17.65 -16.59
N CYS A 248 -2.33 17.77 -16.18
CA CYS A 248 -1.24 16.89 -16.56
C CYS A 248 -0.92 15.93 -15.41
N ARG A 249 -0.83 14.64 -15.71
CA ARG A 249 -0.42 13.62 -14.74
C ARG A 249 0.23 12.43 -15.43
N ASP A 250 1.01 11.68 -14.68
CA ASP A 250 1.39 10.34 -15.08
C ASP A 250 0.18 9.40 -14.95
N LEU A 251 0.01 8.53 -15.94
CA LEU A 251 -1.14 7.63 -16.04
C LEU A 251 -0.66 6.18 -16.05
N ASP A 252 -0.97 5.42 -14.99
CA ASP A 252 -0.67 3.98 -14.92
C ASP A 252 -1.80 3.19 -15.58
N LEU A 253 -1.54 2.62 -16.75
CA LEU A 253 -2.57 1.95 -17.55
C LEU A 253 -3.18 0.73 -16.85
N CYS A 254 -2.48 0.12 -15.89
CA CYS A 254 -2.89 -1.12 -15.24
C CYS A 254 -3.45 -0.89 -13.83
N LYS A 255 -3.01 0.18 -13.15
CA LYS A 255 -3.35 0.44 -11.74
C LYS A 255 -4.27 1.66 -11.54
N ASP A 256 -4.68 2.34 -12.61
CA ASP A 256 -5.49 3.57 -12.48
C ASP A 256 -6.85 3.30 -11.81
N PRO A 257 -7.18 3.98 -10.70
CA PRO A 257 -8.47 3.83 -10.02
C PRO A 257 -9.66 4.32 -10.86
N PHE A 258 -9.44 5.20 -11.84
CA PHE A 258 -10.48 5.81 -12.67
C PHE A 258 -10.66 5.08 -14.02
N LEU A 259 -10.48 3.77 -14.00
CA LEU A 259 -10.73 2.91 -15.14
C LEU A 259 -12.21 2.49 -15.11
N SER A 260 -13.02 3.01 -16.05
CA SER A 260 -14.39 2.50 -16.22
C SER A 260 -14.34 1.12 -16.90
N GLN A 261 -14.75 0.06 -16.20
CA GLN A 261 -14.94 -1.28 -16.76
C GLN A 261 -16.43 -1.59 -16.84
N ASP A 262 -17.14 -0.94 -17.76
CA ASP A 262 -18.43 -1.47 -18.20
C ASP A 262 -18.17 -2.69 -19.09
N ALA A 263 -18.71 -3.85 -18.71
CA ALA A 263 -18.45 -5.15 -19.34
C ALA A 263 -18.79 -5.24 -20.85
N SER A 264 -19.40 -4.20 -21.41
CA SER A 264 -19.78 -4.09 -22.83
C SER A 264 -18.94 -3.08 -23.64
N ILE A 265 -18.04 -2.31 -23.00
CA ILE A 265 -17.27 -1.22 -23.62
C ILE A 265 -15.78 -1.41 -23.29
N LEU A 266 -14.89 -1.04 -24.23
CA LEU A 266 -13.46 -0.96 -23.95
C LEU A 266 -13.21 -0.07 -22.72
N PRO A 267 -12.28 -0.46 -21.83
CA PRO A 267 -12.01 0.32 -20.62
C PRO A 267 -11.57 1.74 -20.98
N GLN A 268 -12.12 2.73 -20.28
CA GLN A 268 -11.78 4.14 -20.47
C GLN A 268 -11.10 4.69 -19.23
N TRP A 269 -9.95 5.35 -19.42
CA TRP A 269 -9.28 6.11 -18.37
C TRP A 269 -9.91 7.48 -18.24
N LEU A 270 -10.23 7.90 -17.01
CA LEU A 270 -10.79 9.22 -16.74
C LEU A 270 -9.74 10.17 -16.14
N CYS A 271 -9.95 11.46 -16.37
CA CYS A 271 -9.18 12.51 -15.73
C CYS A 271 -9.55 12.62 -14.25
N SER A 272 -8.57 12.59 -13.34
CA SER A 272 -8.80 12.72 -11.89
C SER A 272 -9.46 14.05 -11.50
N ASN A 273 -9.25 15.12 -12.26
CA ASN A 273 -9.77 16.45 -11.95
C ASN A 273 -11.19 16.70 -12.49
N CYS A 274 -11.44 16.41 -13.78
CA CYS A 274 -12.73 16.72 -14.41
C CYS A 274 -13.57 15.50 -14.78
N GLN A 275 -13.07 14.29 -14.51
CA GLN A 275 -13.72 13.01 -14.81
C GLN A 275 -14.06 12.80 -16.30
N ALA A 276 -13.53 13.64 -17.20
CA ALA A 276 -13.64 13.43 -18.64
C ALA A 276 -12.76 12.25 -19.08
N ALA A 277 -13.27 11.44 -20.00
CA ALA A 277 -12.52 10.32 -20.57
C ALA A 277 -11.34 10.81 -21.43
N TYR A 278 -10.19 10.15 -21.27
CA TYR A 278 -9.07 10.33 -22.16
C TYR A 278 -9.37 9.71 -23.52
N ASP A 279 -8.81 10.31 -24.57
CA ASP A 279 -8.91 9.81 -25.94
C ASP A 279 -8.04 8.56 -26.11
N SER A 280 -8.67 7.40 -26.31
CA SER A 280 -7.97 6.11 -26.49
C SER A 280 -6.97 6.15 -27.64
N ALA A 281 -7.28 6.83 -28.75
CA ALA A 281 -6.36 6.93 -29.89
C ALA A 281 -5.07 7.69 -29.52
N HIS A 282 -5.17 8.67 -28.63
CA HIS A 282 -4.01 9.40 -28.13
C HIS A 282 -3.13 8.51 -27.24
N ILE A 283 -3.75 7.71 -26.37
CA ILE A 283 -3.05 6.75 -25.50
C ILE A 283 -2.36 5.67 -26.34
N GLU A 284 -3.05 5.13 -27.36
CA GLU A 284 -2.48 4.17 -28.30
C GLU A 284 -1.26 4.72 -29.03
N MET A 285 -1.34 5.96 -29.55
CA MET A 285 -0.21 6.60 -30.20
C MET A 285 0.97 6.79 -29.24
N ALA A 286 0.71 7.22 -28.00
CA ALA A 286 1.75 7.38 -26.99
C ALA A 286 2.44 6.04 -26.66
N LEU A 287 1.69 4.93 -26.66
CA LEU A 287 2.25 3.59 -26.51
C LEU A 287 3.14 3.18 -27.68
N VAL A 288 2.71 3.46 -28.92
CA VAL A 288 3.52 3.21 -30.13
C VAL A 288 4.82 4.01 -30.09
N GLU A 289 4.75 5.29 -29.76
CA GLU A 289 5.93 6.16 -29.61
C GLU A 289 6.87 5.67 -28.51
N ALA A 290 6.33 5.25 -27.37
CA ALA A 290 7.14 4.71 -26.27
C ALA A 290 7.87 3.42 -26.68
N LEU A 291 7.21 2.53 -27.44
CA LEU A 291 7.83 1.33 -27.99
C LEU A 291 8.92 1.67 -29.01
N GLN A 292 8.65 2.60 -29.93
CA GLN A 292 9.63 3.08 -30.91
C GLN A 292 10.86 3.68 -30.23
N LYS A 293 10.67 4.48 -29.17
CA LYS A 293 11.75 5.05 -28.38
C LYS A 293 12.59 3.97 -27.70
N LYS A 294 11.96 2.93 -27.13
CA LYS A 294 12.66 1.78 -26.54
C LYS A 294 13.44 0.99 -27.59
N LEU A 295 12.86 0.79 -28.78
CA LEU A 295 13.53 0.12 -29.89
C LEU A 295 14.75 0.91 -30.38
N MET A 296 14.61 2.23 -30.50
CA MET A 296 15.71 3.12 -30.85
C MET A 296 16.83 3.07 -29.80
N ALA A 297 16.47 3.16 -28.51
CA ALA A 297 17.43 3.05 -27.42
C ALA A 297 18.17 1.70 -27.42
N PHE A 298 17.47 0.59 -27.65
CA PHE A 298 18.08 -0.73 -27.79
C PHE A 298 19.03 -0.81 -29.01
N THR A 299 18.66 -0.20 -30.12
CA THR A 299 19.47 -0.19 -31.35
C THR A 299 20.74 0.64 -31.18
N LEU A 300 20.67 1.73 -30.42
CA LEU A 300 21.78 2.65 -30.14
C LEU A 300 22.53 2.34 -28.84
N GLN A 301 22.24 1.21 -28.18
CA GLN A 301 22.85 0.89 -26.89
C GLN A 301 24.36 0.66 -27.03
N ASP A 302 25.12 1.16 -26.06
CA ASP A 302 26.55 0.92 -25.99
C ASP A 302 26.83 -0.55 -25.65
N LEU A 303 27.83 -1.15 -26.31
CA LEU A 303 28.32 -2.47 -25.95
C LEU A 303 29.38 -2.32 -24.84
N VAL A 304 29.07 -2.79 -23.64
CA VAL A 304 30.04 -2.83 -22.53
C VAL A 304 30.72 -4.19 -22.49
N ARG A 305 32.06 -4.22 -22.51
CA ARG A 305 32.82 -5.41 -22.12
C ARG A 305 33.08 -5.38 -20.61
N ASN A 306 32.73 -6.46 -19.91
CA ASN A 306 33.24 -6.71 -18.57
C ASN A 306 34.70 -7.19 -18.66
N TRP A 307 35.62 -6.24 -18.71
CA TRP A 307 37.01 -6.47 -18.31
C TRP A 307 37.13 -6.06 -16.83
N GLY A 308 37.87 -6.82 -16.03
CA GLY A 308 37.93 -6.65 -14.58
C GLY A 308 38.00 -5.18 -14.12
N ALA A 309 37.12 -4.83 -13.18
CA ALA A 309 37.08 -3.59 -12.39
C ALA A 309 37.08 -2.23 -13.12
N SER A 310 36.89 -2.16 -14.45
CA SER A 310 36.71 -0.87 -15.14
C SER A 310 35.83 -1.01 -16.37
N SER A 311 34.62 -0.45 -16.29
CA SER A 311 33.70 -0.28 -17.41
C SER A 311 34.14 0.90 -18.28
N ALA A 312 34.56 0.64 -19.51
CA ALA A 312 34.78 1.69 -20.52
C ALA A 312 33.59 1.73 -21.49
N SER A 313 32.95 2.89 -21.66
CA SER A 313 31.94 3.11 -22.69
C SER A 313 32.62 3.28 -24.05
N LEU A 314 32.19 2.49 -25.03
CA LEU A 314 32.66 2.60 -26.40
C LEU A 314 31.78 3.62 -27.14
N ASN A 315 32.32 4.82 -27.37
CA ASN A 315 31.63 5.91 -28.07
C ASN A 315 31.30 5.50 -29.52
N PRO A 316 30.05 5.68 -30.02
CA PRO A 316 29.64 5.24 -31.36
C PRO A 316 30.36 5.97 -32.51
N GLY A 317 31.00 7.12 -32.24
CA GLY A 317 31.77 7.88 -33.24
C GLY A 317 33.16 7.34 -33.57
N ALA A 318 33.63 6.28 -32.90
CA ALA A 318 35.01 5.78 -33.04
C ALA A 318 35.11 4.39 -33.71
N SER A 319 34.06 3.87 -34.35
CA SER A 319 34.05 2.48 -34.83
C SER A 319 33.34 2.24 -36.16
N HIS A 320 33.57 3.11 -37.16
CA HIS A 320 33.36 2.69 -38.55
C HIS A 320 34.36 1.63 -39.04
N LEU A 321 35.35 1.28 -38.22
CA LEU A 321 36.18 0.10 -38.38
C LEU A 321 35.90 -0.88 -37.24
N ILE A 322 34.77 -1.59 -37.34
CA ILE A 322 34.63 -2.89 -36.67
C ILE A 322 35.64 -3.80 -37.33
N THR A 323 36.87 -3.72 -36.80
CA THR A 323 37.93 -4.66 -37.12
C THR A 323 37.45 -6.01 -36.61
N SER A 324 37.30 -6.91 -37.56
CA SER A 324 37.29 -8.37 -37.47
C SER A 324 38.20 -8.97 -36.39
N LEU A 325 37.87 -8.77 -35.11
CA LEU A 325 38.53 -9.40 -33.97
C LEU A 325 37.58 -10.40 -33.30
N LEU A 326 37.13 -11.36 -34.10
CA LEU A 326 36.76 -12.71 -33.65
C LEU A 326 38.03 -13.58 -33.41
N GLY A 327 39.09 -12.98 -32.85
CA GLY A 327 40.41 -13.61 -32.75
C GLY A 327 40.84 -14.05 -31.35
N SER A 328 40.60 -13.25 -30.30
CA SER A 328 41.39 -13.44 -29.06
C SER A 328 40.75 -12.96 -27.76
N CYS A 329 39.49 -13.31 -27.46
CA CYS A 329 38.98 -13.24 -26.08
C CYS A 329 37.77 -14.17 -25.84
N SER A 330 37.89 -15.05 -24.84
CA SER A 330 36.92 -16.09 -24.47
C SER A 330 35.72 -15.56 -23.64
N THR A 331 35.34 -14.29 -23.77
CA THR A 331 34.26 -13.70 -22.99
C THR A 331 33.14 -13.22 -23.90
N ARG A 332 31.99 -13.90 -23.82
CA ARG A 332 30.77 -13.53 -24.54
C ARG A 332 30.28 -12.16 -24.04
N PRO A 333 29.89 -11.24 -24.94
CA PRO A 333 29.20 -10.02 -24.55
C PRO A 333 27.86 -10.39 -23.90
N ARG A 334 27.57 -9.82 -22.72
CA ARG A 334 26.24 -9.85 -22.11
C ARG A 334 25.51 -8.57 -22.50
N ILE A 335 24.28 -8.72 -22.97
CA ILE A 335 23.35 -7.62 -23.18
C ILE A 335 22.91 -7.16 -21.78
N SER A 336 23.11 -5.89 -21.45
CA SER A 336 22.63 -5.30 -20.20
C SER A 336 21.13 -5.02 -20.34
N SER A 337 20.29 -5.84 -19.73
CA SER A 337 18.89 -5.49 -19.49
C SER A 337 18.82 -4.56 -18.28
N GLN A 338 18.54 -3.28 -18.50
CA GLN A 338 18.06 -2.35 -17.47
C GLN A 338 16.55 -2.46 -17.33
#